data_AF-A0A2V5J314-F1
#
_entry.id   AF-A0A2V5J314-F1
#
_cell.length_a   1.000
_cell.length_b   1.000
_cell.length_c   1.000
_cell.angle_alpha   90.00
_cell.angle_beta   90.00
_cell.angle_gamma   90.00
#
_symmetry.space_group_name_H-M   'P 1'
#
loop_
_entity.id
_entity.type
_entity.pdbx_description
1 polymer ?
#
loop_
_entity_poly.entity_id
_entity_poly.type
_entity_poly.pdbx_seq_one_letter_code
_entity_poly.pdbx_strand_id
1 'polypeptide(L)'
;MSEGGAPALHFTIATVMMNQRHDDWLLADDPQHGNFSIGLANIELKRGSATSITSTSKSTNKSEEATDLEESIFAFSKAPDEQIGHIRRGGSTGAKVRLTTPENGNKGQIIVSAGDKEATFDVAENLRRDLPIENTPFSLRIENYWPDFRIENGKPSSVSDQPNNPAVLVTIRGKGVPITAAETNPHGNTKELTATGGPPAMPAPGEETPNRLTLFIADDGAISYELGSRKNGKSSGRIELNKPLPTGWADWQLVVDKTMSNTQPQMDFMPLKSGQAPTPSTAAADLPDGVRVRVQQNGETLERWAPAGWQIAIPIGQRTDSPGRTSPSPTMFAYGWKTVSLPIGLELLDFEVKRNEGSNSPAGFKSTLRVVTADGETAIGSCWMNNPFSFPGNWWRTWTGLTYKISQASWNPENLNQSTVQILRDPGWLLKWIGSLLVVIGVFMMFYLQPYRKQTEGEPITPSLPKQRTKMTRGEAVAEITR
;
A
#
# COMPACT_ATOMS: atom_id res chain seq x y z
N MET A 1 30.63 -29.29 -17.18
CA MET A 1 29.49 -28.80 -17.99
C MET A 1 28.40 -28.43 -17.00
N SER A 2 27.98 -27.21 -16.73
CA SER A 2 28.27 -25.86 -17.25
C SER A 2 28.23 -24.91 -16.05
N GLU A 3 29.10 -23.91 -16.04
CA GLU A 3 29.25 -22.94 -14.95
C GLU A 3 27.96 -22.13 -14.69
N GLY A 4 27.51 -22.10 -13.43
CA GLY A 4 27.27 -20.81 -12.75
C GLY A 4 25.86 -20.21 -12.63
N GLY A 5 24.81 -20.71 -13.28
CA GLY A 5 23.45 -20.16 -13.13
C GLY A 5 22.64 -20.77 -11.99
N ALA A 6 21.65 -20.01 -11.52
CA ALA A 6 20.74 -20.45 -10.47
C ALA A 6 19.64 -21.36 -11.06
N PRO A 7 19.16 -22.37 -10.31
CA PRO A 7 17.96 -23.07 -10.70
C PRO A 7 16.75 -22.12 -10.61
N ALA A 8 15.82 -22.27 -11.54
CA ALA A 8 14.60 -21.49 -11.60
C ALA A 8 13.38 -22.40 -11.65
N LEU A 9 12.25 -21.91 -11.13
CA LEU A 9 10.95 -22.53 -11.36
C LEU A 9 9.97 -21.48 -11.86
N HIS A 10 9.03 -21.94 -12.68
CA HIS A 10 7.86 -21.18 -13.04
C HIS A 10 6.72 -21.61 -12.13
N PHE A 11 5.95 -20.63 -11.66
CA PHE A 11 4.75 -20.90 -10.88
C PHE A 11 3.58 -20.10 -11.41
N THR A 12 2.39 -20.61 -11.16
CA THR A 12 1.13 -19.88 -11.26
C THR A 12 0.48 -19.87 -9.89
N ILE A 13 0.00 -18.72 -9.44
CA ILE A 13 -0.84 -18.63 -8.24
C ILE A 13 -2.16 -17.94 -8.59
N ALA A 14 -3.29 -18.53 -8.20
CA ALA A 14 -4.60 -18.04 -8.57
C ALA A 14 -5.64 -18.18 -7.46
N THR A 15 -6.64 -17.31 -7.47
CA THR A 15 -7.83 -17.31 -6.59
C THR A 15 -9.08 -17.24 -7.45
N VAL A 16 -10.06 -18.10 -7.14
CA VAL A 16 -11.37 -18.11 -7.81
C VAL A 16 -12.24 -17.00 -7.24
N MET A 17 -12.20 -16.79 -5.93
CA MET A 17 -12.99 -15.79 -5.22
C MET A 17 -12.72 -14.37 -5.71
N MET A 18 -11.45 -14.01 -5.95
CA MET A 18 -11.09 -12.67 -6.40
C MET A 18 -10.89 -12.59 -7.92
N ASN A 19 -11.01 -13.71 -8.65
CA ASN A 19 -10.73 -13.83 -10.08
C ASN A 19 -9.36 -13.24 -10.45
N GLN A 20 -8.33 -13.57 -9.67
CA GLN A 20 -6.95 -13.13 -9.88
C GLN A 20 -6.05 -14.31 -10.20
N ARG A 21 -5.10 -14.10 -11.11
CA ARG A 21 -4.09 -15.06 -11.51
C ARG A 21 -2.78 -14.32 -11.75
N HIS A 22 -1.71 -14.82 -11.14
CA HIS A 22 -0.35 -14.37 -11.38
C HIS A 22 0.49 -15.56 -11.85
N ASP A 23 1.41 -15.30 -12.75
CA ASP A 23 2.41 -16.23 -13.23
C ASP A 23 3.76 -15.52 -13.30
N ASP A 24 4.82 -16.18 -12.81
CA ASP A 24 6.16 -15.61 -12.78
C ASP A 24 7.25 -16.70 -12.68
N TRP A 25 8.49 -16.32 -12.91
CA TRP A 25 9.68 -17.14 -12.69
C TRP A 25 10.40 -16.72 -11.40
N LEU A 26 10.70 -17.69 -10.55
CA LEU A 26 11.59 -17.50 -9.40
C LEU A 26 12.96 -18.09 -9.70
N LEU A 27 14.02 -17.36 -9.34
CA LEU A 27 15.42 -17.81 -9.45
C LEU A 27 16.01 -17.98 -8.05
N ALA A 28 16.54 -19.17 -7.76
CA ALA A 28 17.05 -19.49 -6.44
C ALA A 28 18.26 -18.62 -6.09
N ASP A 29 18.25 -18.04 -4.88
CA ASP A 29 19.31 -17.18 -4.36
C ASP A 29 19.56 -15.89 -5.18
N ASP A 30 18.64 -15.51 -6.08
CA ASP A 30 18.69 -14.21 -6.77
C ASP A 30 18.01 -13.13 -5.92
N PRO A 31 18.69 -12.01 -5.59
CA PRO A 31 18.13 -10.98 -4.71
C PRO A 31 16.95 -10.21 -5.33
N GLN A 32 16.81 -10.21 -6.66
CA GLN A 32 15.76 -9.49 -7.37
C GLN A 32 14.61 -10.41 -7.81
N HIS A 33 14.93 -11.64 -8.20
CA HIS A 33 13.98 -12.59 -8.80
C HIS A 33 13.77 -13.85 -7.94
N GLY A 34 14.34 -13.90 -6.72
CA GLY A 34 14.14 -15.01 -5.80
C GLY A 34 12.91 -14.88 -4.90
N ASN A 35 12.21 -13.75 -4.96
CA ASN A 35 11.01 -13.47 -4.18
C ASN A 35 9.89 -12.88 -5.04
N PHE A 36 8.66 -13.18 -4.64
CA PHE A 36 7.44 -12.64 -5.23
C PHE A 36 6.44 -12.30 -4.11
N SER A 37 5.95 -11.06 -4.10
CA SER A 37 5.02 -10.58 -3.09
C SER A 37 3.68 -10.23 -3.71
N ILE A 38 2.60 -10.72 -3.10
CA ILE A 38 1.21 -10.35 -3.42
C ILE A 38 0.65 -9.37 -2.38
N GLY A 39 1.52 -8.65 -1.69
CA GLY A 39 1.19 -7.70 -0.60
C GLY A 39 0.85 -8.38 0.72
N LEU A 40 -0.06 -9.36 0.72
CA LEU A 40 -0.52 -10.07 1.92
C LEU A 40 0.20 -11.40 2.19
N ALA A 41 1.04 -11.84 1.25
CA ALA A 41 1.85 -13.05 1.36
C ALA A 41 3.11 -12.95 0.49
N ASN A 42 4.14 -13.71 0.86
CA ASN A 42 5.42 -13.74 0.15
C ASN A 42 5.76 -15.17 -0.27
N ILE A 43 6.25 -15.33 -1.50
CA ILE A 43 6.74 -16.58 -2.08
C ILE A 43 8.23 -16.41 -2.38
N GLU A 44 9.06 -17.33 -1.91
CA GLU A 44 10.51 -17.27 -2.08
C GLU A 44 11.03 -18.60 -2.62
N LEU A 45 12.09 -18.58 -3.43
CA LEU A 45 12.80 -19.76 -3.90
C LEU A 45 14.23 -19.83 -3.35
N LYS A 46 14.61 -20.98 -2.77
CA LYS A 46 15.95 -21.29 -2.28
C LYS A 46 16.50 -22.59 -2.86
N ARG A 47 17.83 -22.73 -2.85
CA ARG A 47 18.47 -24.03 -3.06
C ARG A 47 18.37 -24.92 -1.81
N GLY A 48 18.28 -26.22 -2.03
CA GLY A 48 18.28 -27.25 -0.98
C GLY A 48 16.94 -27.97 -0.85
N SER A 49 16.58 -28.34 0.37
CA SER A 49 15.32 -29.02 0.68
C SER A 49 14.71 -28.43 1.93
N ALA A 50 13.39 -28.41 1.99
CA ALA A 50 12.66 -28.09 3.22
C ALA A 50 13.19 -28.98 4.35
N THR A 51 13.48 -28.37 5.51
CA THR A 51 13.88 -29.18 6.65
C THR A 51 12.64 -29.99 7.02
N SER A 52 12.74 -31.32 6.99
CA SER A 52 11.69 -32.17 7.54
C SER A 52 11.56 -31.83 9.02
N ILE A 53 10.68 -30.88 9.34
CA ILE A 53 10.02 -30.86 10.63
C ILE A 53 9.22 -32.15 10.60
N THR A 54 9.88 -33.21 11.07
CA THR A 54 9.20 -34.40 11.53
C THR A 54 8.19 -33.83 12.50
N SER A 55 6.94 -33.78 12.07
CA SER A 55 5.83 -33.61 12.95
C SER A 55 5.92 -34.81 13.88
N THR A 56 6.64 -34.61 14.98
CA THR A 56 6.23 -35.15 16.27
C THR A 56 4.90 -34.48 16.60
N SER A 57 3.91 -34.72 15.73
CA SER A 57 2.61 -35.14 16.13
C SER A 57 2.84 -36.30 17.10
N LYS A 58 3.09 -35.94 18.36
CA LYS A 58 2.16 -36.43 19.34
C LYS A 58 0.79 -36.02 18.80
N SER A 59 0.19 -36.91 18.03
CA SER A 59 -1.24 -37.12 18.07
C SER A 59 -1.54 -37.52 19.53
N THR A 60 -1.50 -36.54 20.41
CA THR A 60 -2.68 -36.38 21.23
C THR A 60 -3.79 -36.14 20.23
N ASN A 61 -4.46 -37.22 19.84
CA ASN A 61 -5.90 -37.20 19.71
C ASN A 61 -6.46 -36.63 21.02
N LYS A 62 -6.27 -35.33 21.25
CA LYS A 62 -7.33 -34.57 21.86
C LYS A 62 -8.31 -34.46 20.72
N SER A 63 -9.31 -35.33 20.76
CA SER A 63 -10.68 -34.91 20.50
C SER A 63 -10.76 -33.39 20.47
N GLU A 64 -11.28 -32.82 19.37
CA GLU A 64 -11.82 -31.47 19.36
C GLU A 64 -12.95 -31.45 20.41
N GLU A 65 -12.54 -31.40 21.67
CA GLU A 65 -13.43 -31.42 22.80
C GLU A 65 -14.07 -30.05 22.81
N ALA A 66 -15.40 -30.03 22.74
CA ALA A 66 -16.16 -28.83 22.97
C ALA A 66 -15.75 -28.28 24.35
N THR A 67 -15.07 -27.14 24.34
CA THR A 67 -14.65 -26.43 25.55
C THR A 67 -15.61 -25.29 25.83
N ASP A 68 -15.65 -24.82 27.07
CA ASP A 68 -16.43 -23.63 27.41
C ASP A 68 -15.76 -22.40 26.80
N LEU A 69 -16.44 -21.79 25.83
CA LEU A 69 -16.03 -20.56 25.17
C LEU A 69 -16.80 -19.38 25.77
N GLU A 70 -16.12 -18.25 25.95
CA GLU A 70 -16.71 -17.00 26.37
C GLU A 70 -15.98 -15.83 25.70
N GLU A 71 -16.71 -14.98 24.98
CA GLU A 71 -16.18 -13.85 24.22
C GLU A 71 -17.07 -12.61 24.43
N SER A 72 -16.45 -11.46 24.67
CA SER A 72 -17.15 -10.17 24.69
C SER A 72 -16.90 -9.41 23.40
N ILE A 73 -17.94 -8.84 22.81
CA ILE A 73 -17.89 -8.10 21.54
C ILE A 73 -18.53 -6.72 21.75
N PHE A 74 -17.77 -5.67 21.44
CA PHE A 74 -18.28 -4.32 21.26
C PHE A 74 -18.72 -4.13 19.81
N ALA A 75 -19.96 -3.69 19.61
CA ALA A 75 -20.51 -3.36 18.30
C ALA A 75 -21.04 -1.92 18.27
N PHE A 76 -20.81 -1.23 17.15
CA PHE A 76 -21.12 0.19 16.96
C PHE A 76 -22.10 0.36 15.80
N SER A 77 -23.15 1.15 15.96
CA SER A 77 -24.13 1.33 14.87
C SER A 77 -23.59 2.20 13.72
N LYS A 78 -22.65 3.12 14.02
CA LYS A 78 -22.01 4.01 13.03
C LYS A 78 -20.82 3.37 12.30
N ALA A 79 -20.30 2.26 12.83
CA ALA A 79 -19.17 1.52 12.25
C ALA A 79 -19.46 0.01 12.37
N PRO A 80 -20.47 -0.51 11.64
CA PRO A 80 -20.97 -1.88 11.81
C PRO A 80 -19.92 -2.95 11.48
N ASP A 81 -18.90 -2.60 10.69
CA ASP A 81 -17.81 -3.51 10.30
C ASP A 81 -16.59 -3.43 11.24
N GLU A 82 -16.56 -2.50 12.20
CA GLU A 82 -15.43 -2.24 13.11
C GLU A 82 -15.65 -2.80 14.54
N GLN A 83 -16.35 -3.93 14.68
CA GLN A 83 -16.56 -4.58 15.98
C GLN A 83 -15.24 -4.96 16.67
N ILE A 84 -15.21 -4.89 18.00
CA ILE A 84 -14.02 -5.22 18.81
C ILE A 84 -14.34 -6.41 19.71
N GLY A 85 -13.70 -7.56 19.44
CA GLY A 85 -13.84 -8.78 20.24
C GLY A 85 -12.73 -8.94 21.29
N HIS A 86 -13.08 -9.48 22.46
CA HIS A 86 -12.16 -9.86 23.53
C HIS A 86 -12.53 -11.24 24.08
N ILE A 87 -11.62 -12.20 23.93
CA ILE A 87 -11.80 -13.57 24.43
C ILE A 87 -11.67 -13.57 25.96
N ARG A 88 -12.70 -14.05 26.66
CA ARG A 88 -12.70 -14.21 28.12
C ARG A 88 -12.32 -15.61 28.56
N ARG A 89 -12.69 -16.64 27.79
CA ARG A 89 -12.43 -18.04 28.11
C ARG A 89 -12.37 -18.91 26.85
N GLY A 90 -11.43 -19.87 26.84
CA GLY A 90 -11.31 -20.89 25.80
C GLY A 90 -10.72 -20.35 24.50
N GLY A 91 -11.53 -19.64 23.71
CA GLY A 91 -11.18 -19.14 22.37
C GLY A 91 -12.34 -18.32 21.79
N SER A 92 -12.19 -17.82 20.55
CA SER A 92 -13.27 -17.07 19.90
C SER A 92 -14.42 -17.99 19.51
N THR A 93 -15.62 -17.44 19.63
CA THR A 93 -16.87 -18.07 19.20
C THR A 93 -17.05 -17.96 17.69
N GLY A 94 -16.27 -17.11 17.02
CA GLY A 94 -16.42 -16.78 15.59
C GLY A 94 -17.68 -15.98 15.26
N ALA A 95 -18.41 -15.51 16.28
CA ALA A 95 -19.63 -14.75 16.10
C ALA A 95 -19.33 -13.30 15.69
N LYS A 96 -20.13 -12.73 14.79
CA LYS A 96 -20.14 -11.29 14.51
C LYS A 96 -21.44 -10.67 14.98
N VAL A 97 -21.34 -9.48 15.55
CA VAL A 97 -22.46 -8.73 16.13
C VAL A 97 -22.55 -7.39 15.42
N ARG A 98 -23.70 -7.15 14.78
CA ARG A 98 -24.01 -5.86 14.17
C ARG A 98 -25.13 -5.18 14.95
N LEU A 99 -24.92 -3.94 15.35
CA LEU A 99 -25.96 -3.10 15.95
C LEU A 99 -26.63 -2.29 14.85
N THR A 100 -27.95 -2.40 14.69
CA THR A 100 -28.70 -1.55 13.77
C THR A 100 -28.87 -0.15 14.35
N THR A 101 -28.97 0.85 13.46
CA THR A 101 -29.23 2.23 13.86
C THR A 101 -30.58 2.30 14.57
N PRO A 102 -30.65 2.87 15.79
CA PRO A 102 -31.92 3.05 16.48
C PRO A 102 -32.85 4.01 15.71
N GLU A 103 -34.12 3.64 15.59
CA GLU A 103 -35.15 4.44 14.92
C GLU A 103 -36.33 4.68 15.87
N ASN A 104 -36.98 5.85 15.76
CA ASN A 104 -38.21 6.17 16.51
C ASN A 104 -38.11 6.00 18.04
N GLY A 105 -36.94 6.26 18.64
CA GLY A 105 -36.74 6.21 20.09
C GLY A 105 -36.52 4.81 20.68
N ASN A 106 -36.38 3.77 19.85
CA ASN A 106 -35.92 2.45 20.31
C ASN A 106 -34.40 2.43 20.56
N LYS A 107 -33.85 1.30 21.02
CA LYS A 107 -32.39 1.10 21.24
C LYS A 107 -31.72 0.33 20.10
N GLY A 108 -32.41 0.16 18.97
CA GLY A 108 -31.98 -0.68 17.86
C GLY A 108 -32.08 -2.18 18.16
N GLN A 109 -31.63 -2.97 17.20
CA GLN A 109 -31.57 -4.44 17.25
C GLN A 109 -30.14 -4.90 17.06
N ILE A 110 -29.74 -5.97 17.73
CA ILE A 110 -28.48 -6.67 17.44
C ILE A 110 -28.77 -7.85 16.52
N ILE A 111 -27.96 -7.97 15.48
CA ILE A 111 -27.95 -9.11 14.55
C ILE A 111 -26.65 -9.87 14.83
N VAL A 112 -26.77 -11.12 15.27
CA VAL A 112 -25.64 -11.97 15.61
C VAL A 112 -25.53 -13.07 14.58
N SER A 113 -24.40 -13.13 13.89
CA SER A 113 -24.07 -14.17 12.92
C SER A 113 -23.06 -15.13 13.52
N ALA A 114 -23.35 -16.43 13.51
CA ALA A 114 -22.45 -17.49 13.94
C ALA A 114 -22.40 -18.56 12.84
N GLY A 115 -21.36 -18.52 12.00
CA GLY A 115 -21.34 -19.28 10.74
C GLY A 115 -22.38 -18.74 9.75
N ASP A 116 -23.15 -19.64 9.13
CA ASP A 116 -24.21 -19.29 8.16
C ASP A 116 -25.56 -18.95 8.81
N LYS A 117 -25.61 -18.83 10.14
CA LYS A 117 -26.84 -18.60 10.90
C LYS A 117 -26.85 -17.21 11.49
N GLU A 118 -28.00 -16.53 11.40
CA GLU A 118 -28.24 -15.22 12.00
C GLU A 118 -29.39 -15.28 13.00
N ALA A 119 -29.25 -14.55 14.11
CA ALA A 119 -30.30 -14.33 15.10
C ALA A 119 -30.40 -12.82 15.41
N THR A 120 -31.62 -12.33 15.59
CA THR A 120 -31.89 -10.91 15.85
C THR A 120 -32.52 -10.73 17.22
N PHE A 121 -32.02 -9.77 18.00
CA PHE A 121 -32.55 -9.46 19.33
C PHE A 121 -32.76 -7.96 19.49
N ASP A 122 -33.92 -7.55 19.99
CA ASP A 122 -34.16 -6.15 20.38
C ASP A 122 -33.32 -5.79 21.61
N VAL A 123 -32.57 -4.68 21.55
CA VAL A 123 -31.64 -4.29 22.62
C VAL A 123 -32.37 -3.89 23.90
N ALA A 124 -33.51 -3.22 23.79
CA ALA A 124 -34.25 -2.70 24.94
C ALA A 124 -34.93 -3.82 25.73
N GLU A 125 -35.53 -4.79 25.02
CA GLU A 125 -36.26 -5.90 25.63
C GLU A 125 -35.34 -6.94 26.30
N ASN A 126 -34.08 -6.99 25.86
CA ASN A 126 -33.16 -8.10 26.16
C ASN A 126 -31.92 -7.71 26.95
N LEU A 127 -31.83 -6.45 27.39
CA LEU A 127 -30.70 -5.96 28.17
C LEU A 127 -30.52 -6.78 29.46
N ARG A 128 -29.30 -7.27 29.68
CA ARG A 128 -28.89 -8.12 30.82
C ARG A 128 -29.63 -9.45 30.96
N ARG A 129 -30.26 -9.95 29.89
CA ARG A 129 -30.86 -11.28 29.82
C ARG A 129 -29.95 -12.24 29.06
N ASP A 130 -29.96 -13.50 29.48
CA ASP A 130 -29.29 -14.58 28.76
C ASP A 130 -30.26 -15.18 27.75
N LEU A 131 -29.88 -15.17 26.47
CA LEU A 131 -30.72 -15.58 25.36
C LEU A 131 -30.04 -16.68 24.55
N PRO A 132 -30.76 -17.75 24.16
CA PRO A 132 -30.21 -18.72 23.24
C PRO A 132 -30.05 -18.12 21.84
N ILE A 133 -28.92 -18.36 21.18
CA ILE A 133 -28.79 -18.12 19.74
C ILE A 133 -29.33 -19.38 19.06
N GLU A 134 -30.53 -19.28 18.48
CA GLU A 134 -31.26 -20.44 17.94
C GLU A 134 -30.40 -21.30 17.01
N ASN A 135 -30.51 -22.62 17.18
CA ASN A 135 -29.77 -23.60 16.39
C ASN A 135 -28.24 -23.52 16.52
N THR A 136 -27.71 -22.95 17.60
CA THR A 136 -26.28 -22.97 17.96
C THR A 136 -26.11 -23.42 19.42
N PRO A 137 -24.92 -23.88 19.84
CA PRO A 137 -24.64 -24.19 21.24
C PRO A 137 -24.36 -22.94 22.10
N PHE A 138 -24.53 -21.74 21.55
CA PHE A 138 -24.17 -20.48 22.17
C PHE A 138 -25.39 -19.75 22.75
N SER A 139 -25.16 -19.05 23.85
CA SER A 139 -26.06 -18.08 24.45
C SER A 139 -25.42 -16.71 24.44
N LEU A 140 -26.25 -15.69 24.30
CA LEU A 140 -25.89 -14.30 24.19
C LEU A 140 -26.45 -13.52 25.38
N ARG A 141 -25.66 -12.58 25.89
CA ARG A 141 -26.10 -11.61 26.88
C ARG A 141 -25.72 -10.21 26.44
N ILE A 142 -26.68 -9.31 26.38
CA ILE A 142 -26.43 -7.89 26.14
C ILE A 142 -26.03 -7.27 27.49
N GLU A 143 -24.75 -7.00 27.71
CA GLU A 143 -24.26 -6.52 29.01
C GLU A 143 -24.61 -5.06 29.24
N ASN A 144 -24.38 -4.23 28.21
CA ASN A 144 -24.61 -2.81 28.30
C ASN A 144 -24.88 -2.16 26.95
N TYR A 145 -25.51 -1.00 26.98
CA TYR A 145 -25.83 -0.16 25.84
C TYR A 145 -25.52 1.30 26.17
N TRP A 146 -24.84 1.99 25.25
CA TRP A 146 -24.53 3.42 25.34
C TRP A 146 -25.14 4.12 24.13
N PRO A 147 -26.15 4.99 24.30
CA PRO A 147 -26.75 5.73 23.18
C PRO A 147 -25.79 6.75 22.54
N ASP A 148 -24.88 7.34 23.33
CA ASP A 148 -23.89 8.32 22.85
C ASP A 148 -22.49 7.96 23.38
N PHE A 149 -21.97 6.84 22.87
CA PHE A 149 -20.74 6.21 23.33
C PHE A 149 -19.53 7.14 23.27
N ARG A 150 -18.82 7.21 24.39
CA ARG A 150 -17.48 7.79 24.54
C ARG A 150 -16.62 6.91 25.45
N ILE A 151 -15.31 7.09 25.36
CA ILE A 151 -14.39 6.58 26.37
C ILE A 151 -13.96 7.74 27.26
N GLU A 152 -14.29 7.65 28.54
CA GLU A 152 -13.90 8.63 29.56
C GLU A 152 -13.05 7.91 30.62
N ASN A 153 -11.83 8.39 30.84
CA ASN A 153 -10.87 7.77 31.77
C ASN A 153 -10.65 6.26 31.53
N GLY A 154 -10.62 5.85 30.25
CA GLY A 154 -10.43 4.46 29.85
C GLY A 154 -11.65 3.55 30.08
N LYS A 155 -12.83 4.12 30.40
CA LYS A 155 -14.07 3.37 30.59
C LYS A 155 -15.16 3.86 29.62
N PRO A 156 -16.03 2.95 29.12
CA PRO A 156 -17.13 3.34 28.25
C PRO A 156 -18.22 4.09 29.03
N SER A 157 -18.60 5.28 28.54
CA SER A 157 -19.66 6.13 29.09
C SER A 157 -20.59 6.65 27.98
N SER A 158 -21.73 7.25 28.36
CA SER A 158 -22.65 7.91 27.44
C SER A 158 -22.69 9.41 27.75
N VAL A 159 -22.51 10.26 26.75
CA VAL A 159 -22.56 11.73 26.92
C VAL A 159 -23.99 12.25 27.02
N SER A 160 -24.91 11.59 26.33
CA SER A 160 -26.33 11.92 26.33
C SER A 160 -27.16 10.65 26.21
N ASP A 161 -28.47 10.78 26.42
CA ASP A 161 -29.43 9.70 26.19
C ASP A 161 -29.91 9.63 24.73
N GLN A 162 -29.47 10.56 23.88
CA GLN A 162 -29.79 10.56 22.46
C GLN A 162 -28.91 9.56 21.71
N PRO A 163 -29.44 8.77 20.77
CA PRO A 163 -28.69 7.74 20.04
C PRO A 163 -27.74 8.33 18.99
N ASN A 164 -26.85 9.25 19.39
CA ASN A 164 -25.91 9.94 18.51
C ASN A 164 -24.71 9.07 18.14
N ASN A 165 -24.24 8.22 19.04
CA ASN A 165 -23.17 7.26 18.78
C ASN A 165 -23.45 5.93 19.48
N PRO A 166 -24.50 5.19 19.07
CA PRO A 166 -24.91 3.98 19.77
C PRO A 166 -23.84 2.87 19.73
N ALA A 167 -23.57 2.29 20.89
CA ALA A 167 -22.71 1.13 21.04
C ALA A 167 -23.32 0.11 22.02
N VAL A 168 -23.02 -1.16 21.80
CA VAL A 168 -23.47 -2.26 22.65
C VAL A 168 -22.30 -3.17 23.01
N LEU A 169 -22.27 -3.64 24.25
CA LEU A 169 -21.37 -4.70 24.71
C LEU A 169 -22.18 -5.97 24.87
N VAL A 170 -21.76 -7.01 24.16
CA VAL A 170 -22.40 -8.32 24.17
C VAL A 170 -21.41 -9.37 24.66
N THR A 171 -21.85 -10.33 25.46
CA THR A 171 -21.08 -11.52 25.83
C THR A 171 -21.74 -12.74 25.20
N ILE A 172 -20.95 -13.57 24.50
CA ILE A 172 -21.40 -14.82 23.91
C ILE A 172 -20.68 -15.97 24.62
N ARG A 173 -21.43 -16.97 25.08
CA ARG A 173 -20.91 -18.10 25.85
C ARG A 173 -21.56 -19.41 25.44
N GLY A 174 -20.80 -20.50 25.45
CA GLY A 174 -21.33 -21.83 25.14
C GLY A 174 -20.23 -22.86 24.99
N LYS A 175 -20.62 -24.12 24.75
CA LYS A 175 -19.66 -25.19 24.50
C LYS A 175 -19.43 -25.32 23.00
N GLY A 176 -18.17 -25.17 22.57
CA GLY A 176 -17.83 -25.25 21.17
C GLY A 176 -16.36 -25.61 20.96
N VAL A 177 -16.05 -25.98 19.73
CA VAL A 177 -14.66 -26.07 19.29
C VAL A 177 -14.21 -24.62 19.05
N PRO A 178 -13.18 -24.11 19.76
CA PRO A 178 -12.73 -22.75 19.57
C PRO A 178 -12.29 -22.58 18.12
N ILE A 179 -12.92 -21.64 17.42
CA ILE A 179 -12.39 -21.19 16.14
C ILE A 179 -11.14 -20.42 16.51
N THR A 180 -10.00 -20.77 15.90
CA THR A 180 -8.78 -19.98 16.03
C THR A 180 -9.14 -18.57 15.61
N ALA A 181 -9.35 -17.69 16.60
CA ALA A 181 -9.62 -16.30 16.35
C ALA A 181 -8.49 -15.83 15.45
N ALA A 182 -8.81 -15.23 14.31
CA ALA A 182 -7.83 -14.32 13.72
C ALA A 182 -7.56 -13.31 14.83
N GLU A 183 -6.39 -13.40 15.47
CA GLU A 183 -6.00 -12.49 16.53
C GLU A 183 -6.27 -11.06 16.03
N THR A 184 -7.33 -10.43 16.50
CA THR A 184 -7.48 -8.98 16.44
C THR A 184 -6.81 -8.41 17.66
N ASN A 185 -5.52 -8.73 17.81
CA ASN A 185 -4.57 -7.93 18.56
C ASN A 185 -3.69 -7.26 17.52
N PRO A 186 -3.89 -5.97 17.21
CA PRO A 186 -2.97 -5.25 16.35
C PRO A 186 -1.58 -5.08 16.97
N HIS A 187 -1.37 -5.36 18.27
CA HIS A 187 -0.09 -5.10 18.92
C HIS A 187 0.29 -6.14 19.99
N GLY A 188 1.32 -6.91 19.67
CA GLY A 188 2.50 -7.12 20.53
C GLY A 188 2.42 -8.20 21.62
N ASN A 189 2.98 -9.37 21.32
CA ASN A 189 3.60 -10.18 22.36
C ASN A 189 4.88 -9.49 22.83
N THR A 190 4.98 -9.36 24.14
CA THR A 190 6.11 -8.84 24.90
C THR A 190 7.37 -9.64 24.59
N LYS A 191 8.41 -9.01 24.03
CA LYS A 191 9.80 -9.43 24.21
C LYS A 191 10.75 -8.23 24.05
N GLU A 192 11.31 -7.84 25.18
CA GLU A 192 12.59 -7.13 25.42
C GLU A 192 13.11 -6.13 24.38
N LEU A 193 13.10 -4.85 24.78
CA LEU A 193 14.00 -3.83 24.25
C LEU A 193 15.46 -4.18 24.60
N THR A 194 16.32 -4.34 23.60
CA THR A 194 17.76 -4.10 23.78
C THR A 194 18.09 -2.65 23.42
N ALA A 195 18.63 -1.94 24.41
CA ALA A 195 19.09 -0.56 24.29
C ALA A 195 20.36 -0.47 23.44
N THR A 196 20.29 0.25 22.32
CA THR A 196 21.27 1.25 21.82
C THR A 196 20.80 1.71 20.42
N GLY A 197 20.40 2.98 20.32
CA GLY A 197 19.82 3.58 19.11
C GLY A 197 20.82 3.79 17.98
N GLY A 198 20.78 2.91 16.99
CA GLY A 198 21.24 3.13 15.62
C GLY A 198 20.06 3.11 14.64
N PRO A 199 20.24 3.57 13.38
CA PRO A 199 19.16 3.60 12.40
C PRO A 199 18.55 2.20 12.23
N PRO A 200 17.24 2.06 12.00
CA PRO A 200 16.64 0.77 11.75
C PRO A 200 17.31 0.17 10.51
N ALA A 201 18.10 -0.87 10.74
CA ALA A 201 18.52 -1.77 9.69
C ALA A 201 17.26 -2.33 9.02
N MET A 202 17.35 -2.68 7.74
CA MET A 202 16.31 -3.50 7.09
C MET A 202 15.90 -4.64 8.03
N PRO A 203 14.60 -5.01 8.08
CA PRO A 203 14.15 -6.11 8.92
C PRO A 203 15.08 -7.30 8.70
N ALA A 204 15.57 -7.88 9.79
CA ALA A 204 16.46 -9.03 9.72
C ALA A 204 15.77 -10.10 8.83
N PRO A 205 16.49 -10.76 7.91
CA PRO A 205 15.91 -11.84 7.12
C PRO A 205 15.32 -12.89 8.08
N GLY A 206 13.99 -12.94 8.19
CA GLY A 206 13.31 -13.87 9.10
C GLY A 206 12.23 -13.32 10.03
N GLU A 207 11.89 -12.02 10.04
CA GLU A 207 10.62 -11.58 10.63
C GLU A 207 9.48 -12.05 9.71
N GLU A 208 8.94 -13.23 10.02
CA GLU A 208 7.99 -13.96 9.20
C GLU A 208 6.72 -13.12 8.99
N THR A 209 6.43 -12.75 7.75
CA THR A 209 5.03 -12.53 7.35
C THR A 209 4.25 -13.81 7.70
N PRO A 210 3.11 -13.74 8.41
CA PRO A 210 2.40 -14.95 8.85
C PRO A 210 1.92 -15.81 7.67
N ASN A 211 1.83 -15.21 6.48
CA ASN A 211 1.65 -15.88 5.21
C ASN A 211 2.97 -15.85 4.41
N ARG A 212 3.67 -16.98 4.35
CA ARG A 212 4.95 -17.12 3.64
C ARG A 212 5.07 -18.51 3.05
N LEU A 213 5.53 -18.61 1.81
CA LEU A 213 5.83 -19.88 1.15
C LEU A 213 7.29 -19.86 0.72
N THR A 214 8.10 -20.76 1.25
CA THR A 214 9.45 -20.99 0.77
C THR A 214 9.46 -22.28 -0.03
N LEU A 215 9.82 -22.16 -1.31
CA LEU A 215 10.06 -23.26 -2.22
C LEU A 215 11.55 -23.60 -2.19
N PHE A 216 11.87 -24.88 -2.25
CA PHE A 216 13.24 -25.38 -2.27
C PHE A 216 13.43 -26.27 -3.49
N ILE A 217 14.53 -26.07 -4.23
CA ILE A 217 14.98 -26.97 -5.30
C ILE A 217 16.29 -27.62 -4.88
N ALA A 218 16.29 -28.96 -4.80
CA ALA A 218 17.47 -29.76 -4.50
C ALA A 218 18.31 -30.00 -5.76
N ASP A 219 19.57 -30.45 -5.58
CA ASP A 219 20.50 -30.71 -6.68
C ASP A 219 20.03 -31.83 -7.63
N ASP A 220 19.16 -32.73 -7.15
CA ASP A 220 18.51 -33.78 -7.94
C ASP A 220 17.25 -33.29 -8.69
N GLY A 221 16.90 -32.00 -8.55
CA GLY A 221 15.72 -31.37 -9.13
C GLY A 221 14.43 -31.58 -8.33
N ALA A 222 14.48 -32.24 -7.18
CA ALA A 222 13.30 -32.40 -6.33
C ALA A 222 12.87 -31.05 -5.73
N ILE A 223 11.56 -30.78 -5.78
CA ILE A 223 10.96 -29.56 -5.24
C ILE A 223 10.28 -29.87 -3.92
N SER A 224 10.56 -29.07 -2.90
CA SER A 224 9.89 -29.14 -1.59
C SER A 224 9.48 -27.75 -1.13
N TYR A 225 8.65 -27.67 -0.09
CA TYR A 225 8.14 -26.40 0.40
C TYR A 225 8.04 -26.34 1.92
N GLU A 226 8.09 -25.12 2.45
CA GLU A 226 7.65 -24.72 3.78
C GLU A 226 6.63 -23.59 3.62
N LEU A 227 5.41 -23.80 4.11
CA LEU A 227 4.28 -22.88 3.98
C LEU A 227 3.82 -22.48 5.38
N GLY A 228 3.94 -21.20 5.70
CA GLY A 228 3.24 -20.54 6.78
C GLY A 228 1.93 -19.92 6.28
N SER A 229 0.82 -20.25 6.94
CA SER A 229 -0.47 -19.62 6.74
C SER A 229 -1.05 -19.19 8.08
N ARG A 230 -1.61 -17.98 8.13
CA ARG A 230 -2.36 -17.51 9.29
C ARG A 230 -3.57 -18.40 9.61
N LYS A 231 -4.19 -18.99 8.59
CA LYS A 231 -5.40 -19.84 8.74
C LYS A 231 -5.05 -21.29 9.05
N ASN A 232 -4.06 -21.85 8.34
CA ASN A 232 -3.77 -23.28 8.34
C ASN A 232 -2.49 -23.66 9.12
N GLY A 233 -1.80 -22.69 9.73
CA GLY A 233 -0.55 -22.91 10.43
C GLY A 233 0.63 -23.19 9.48
N LYS A 234 1.65 -23.89 9.99
CA LYS A 234 2.83 -24.27 9.20
C LYS A 234 2.64 -25.67 8.58
N SER A 235 2.96 -25.82 7.30
CA SER A 235 3.01 -27.11 6.60
C SER A 235 4.28 -27.21 5.76
N SER A 236 4.73 -28.43 5.49
CA SER A 236 5.87 -28.68 4.60
C SER A 236 5.64 -29.98 3.85
N GLY A 237 6.30 -30.12 2.70
CA GLY A 237 6.14 -31.32 1.89
C GLY A 237 6.87 -31.25 0.56
N ARG A 238 6.67 -32.29 -0.26
CA ARG A 238 7.17 -32.33 -1.64
C ARG A 238 6.14 -31.67 -2.56
N ILE A 239 6.62 -30.92 -3.56
CA ILE A 239 5.79 -30.42 -4.65
C ILE A 239 5.91 -31.37 -5.83
N GLU A 240 4.75 -31.74 -6.36
CA GLU A 240 4.65 -32.41 -7.64
C GLU A 240 4.27 -31.40 -8.71
N LEU A 241 4.95 -31.48 -9.86
CA LEU A 241 4.67 -30.61 -11.00
C LEU A 241 3.21 -30.74 -11.44
N ASN A 242 2.61 -29.60 -11.78
CA ASN A 242 1.22 -29.45 -12.23
C ASN A 242 0.14 -29.85 -11.21
N LYS A 243 0.50 -30.12 -9.94
CA LYS A 243 -0.48 -30.32 -8.87
C LYS A 243 -0.68 -29.04 -8.07
N PRO A 244 -1.93 -28.65 -7.77
CA PRO A 244 -2.20 -27.46 -6.96
C PRO A 244 -1.83 -27.70 -5.50
N LEU A 245 -1.12 -26.73 -4.92
CA LEU A 245 -0.82 -26.61 -3.51
C LEU A 245 -1.77 -25.55 -2.91
N PRO A 246 -2.72 -25.95 -2.03
CA PRO A 246 -3.54 -25.00 -1.29
C PRO A 246 -2.67 -24.22 -0.31
N THR A 247 -2.62 -22.89 -0.44
CA THR A 247 -1.75 -22.05 0.41
C THR A 247 -2.36 -21.76 1.78
N GLY A 248 -3.69 -21.90 1.91
CA GLY A 248 -4.41 -21.46 3.09
C GLY A 248 -4.45 -19.94 3.26
N TRP A 249 -4.00 -19.17 2.26
CA TRP A 249 -4.22 -17.74 2.16
C TRP A 249 -5.51 -17.55 1.36
N ALA A 250 -6.65 -17.34 2.04
CA ALA A 250 -7.97 -17.42 1.40
C ALA A 250 -8.15 -18.71 0.56
N ASP A 251 -8.48 -18.61 -0.73
CA ASP A 251 -8.61 -19.70 -1.69
C ASP A 251 -7.46 -19.75 -2.71
N TRP A 252 -6.34 -19.09 -2.43
CA TRP A 252 -5.19 -19.08 -3.33
C TRP A 252 -4.57 -20.49 -3.48
N GLN A 253 -4.30 -20.88 -4.72
CA GLN A 253 -3.64 -22.14 -5.06
C GLN A 253 -2.38 -21.86 -5.88
N LEU A 254 -1.26 -22.47 -5.48
CA LEU A 254 -0.01 -22.42 -6.23
C LEU A 254 0.14 -23.70 -7.09
N VAL A 255 0.55 -23.55 -8.34
CA VAL A 255 0.96 -24.64 -9.23
C VAL A 255 2.36 -24.35 -9.73
N VAL A 256 3.28 -25.31 -9.57
CA VAL A 256 4.59 -25.28 -10.23
C VAL A 256 4.51 -26.17 -11.46
N ASP A 257 4.77 -25.65 -12.65
CA ASP A 257 4.62 -26.35 -13.92
C ASP A 257 5.94 -26.58 -14.66
N LYS A 258 6.98 -25.76 -14.40
CA LYS A 258 8.29 -25.87 -15.05
C LYS A 258 9.45 -25.59 -14.09
N THR A 259 10.58 -26.23 -14.39
CA THR A 259 11.88 -25.99 -13.72
C THR A 259 13.00 -25.90 -14.72
N MET A 260 14.03 -25.11 -14.42
CA MET A 260 15.27 -25.03 -15.18
C MET A 260 16.45 -25.14 -14.21
N SER A 261 17.47 -25.93 -14.55
CA SER A 261 18.57 -26.27 -13.63
C SER A 261 19.69 -25.24 -13.57
N ASN A 262 19.89 -24.47 -14.65
CA ASN A 262 20.98 -23.50 -14.75
C ASN A 262 20.50 -22.30 -15.60
N THR A 263 20.11 -21.22 -14.93
CA THR A 263 19.53 -20.03 -15.56
C THR A 263 20.14 -18.73 -15.05
N GLN A 264 20.08 -17.69 -15.87
CA GLN A 264 20.43 -16.32 -15.50
C GLN A 264 19.32 -15.38 -15.98
N PRO A 265 18.88 -14.43 -15.15
CA PRO A 265 17.85 -13.49 -15.55
C PRO A 265 18.43 -12.53 -16.59
N GLN A 266 17.74 -12.39 -17.72
CA GLN A 266 18.11 -11.44 -18.75
C GLN A 266 16.93 -10.51 -19.05
N MET A 267 17.17 -9.22 -18.86
CA MET A 267 16.27 -8.16 -19.28
C MET A 267 16.95 -7.36 -20.39
N ASP A 268 16.25 -7.19 -21.51
CA ASP A 268 16.68 -6.34 -22.62
C ASP A 268 15.57 -5.36 -22.97
N PHE A 269 15.95 -4.18 -23.43
CA PHE A 269 15.02 -3.12 -23.79
C PHE A 269 15.08 -2.89 -25.29
N MET A 270 13.90 -2.84 -25.93
CA MET A 270 13.80 -2.56 -27.35
C MET A 270 13.47 -1.08 -27.55
N PRO A 271 14.36 -0.29 -28.20
CA PRO A 271 14.07 1.11 -28.47
C PRO A 271 12.94 1.23 -29.49
N LEU A 272 11.98 2.12 -29.23
CA LEU A 272 11.01 2.50 -30.25
C LEU A 272 11.65 3.46 -31.25
N LYS A 273 11.53 3.16 -32.54
CA LYS A 273 12.01 4.07 -33.60
C LYS A 273 11.12 5.31 -33.65
N SER A 274 11.73 6.49 -33.80
CA SER A 274 11.02 7.75 -34.05
C SER A 274 10.08 7.59 -35.25
N GLY A 275 8.76 7.71 -35.02
CA GLY A 275 7.71 7.49 -36.04
C GLY A 275 6.85 6.23 -35.85
N GLN A 276 7.23 5.32 -34.94
CA GLN A 276 6.38 4.20 -34.48
C GLN A 276 5.77 4.49 -33.09
N ALA A 277 5.72 5.77 -32.68
CA ALA A 277 5.04 6.14 -31.46
C ALA A 277 3.58 5.67 -31.53
N PRO A 278 3.07 5.00 -30.49
CA PRO A 278 1.63 4.73 -30.38
C PRO A 278 0.88 6.04 -30.61
N THR A 279 -0.25 5.99 -31.32
CA THR A 279 -1.20 7.12 -31.34
C THR A 279 -1.38 7.63 -29.91
N PRO A 280 -1.54 8.96 -29.68
CA PRO A 280 -1.53 9.58 -28.37
C PRO A 280 -2.79 9.24 -27.56
N SER A 281 -2.95 7.97 -27.23
CA SER A 281 -3.69 7.46 -26.08
C SER A 281 -2.64 7.23 -25.00
N THR A 282 -2.42 8.25 -24.17
CA THR A 282 -1.89 8.22 -22.79
C THR A 282 -0.60 7.46 -22.42
N ALA A 283 -0.09 6.50 -23.20
CA ALA A 283 1.07 5.66 -22.85
C ALA A 283 2.39 6.10 -23.53
N ALA A 284 2.32 6.83 -24.65
CA ALA A 284 3.51 7.28 -25.37
C ALA A 284 4.27 8.42 -24.67
N ALA A 285 3.64 9.12 -23.73
CA ALA A 285 4.23 10.26 -23.01
C ALA A 285 5.17 9.84 -21.85
N ASP A 286 5.14 8.58 -21.42
CA ASP A 286 5.83 8.09 -20.22
C ASP A 286 6.97 7.11 -20.52
N LEU A 287 7.39 6.96 -21.78
CA LEU A 287 8.55 6.11 -22.10
C LEU A 287 9.84 6.86 -21.74
N PRO A 288 10.65 6.34 -20.80
CA PRO A 288 11.90 7.00 -20.43
C PRO A 288 12.88 6.95 -21.60
N ASP A 289 13.65 8.02 -21.79
CA ASP A 289 14.81 7.99 -22.66
C ASP A 289 15.77 6.87 -22.23
N GLY A 290 16.56 6.34 -23.15
CA GLY A 290 17.53 5.29 -22.86
C GLY A 290 18.84 5.49 -23.60
N VAL A 291 19.92 4.99 -23.02
CA VAL A 291 21.25 4.98 -23.63
C VAL A 291 21.68 3.57 -23.97
N ARG A 292 22.34 3.39 -25.13
CA ARG A 292 22.97 2.12 -25.49
C ARG A 292 24.39 2.12 -24.95
N VAL A 293 24.65 1.23 -24.00
CA VAL A 293 25.95 1.09 -23.34
C VAL A 293 26.69 -0.05 -24.02
N ARG A 294 27.90 0.24 -24.50
CA ARG A 294 28.87 -0.77 -24.94
C ARG A 294 29.97 -0.84 -23.90
N VAL A 295 30.18 -2.00 -23.30
CA VAL A 295 31.29 -2.24 -22.37
C VAL A 295 32.19 -3.30 -22.96
N GLN A 296 33.49 -3.00 -22.97
CA GLN A 296 34.54 -3.89 -23.45
C GLN A 296 35.52 -4.17 -22.32
N GLN A 297 35.66 -5.42 -21.95
CA GLN A 297 36.60 -5.85 -20.90
C GLN A 297 37.06 -7.27 -21.19
N ASN A 298 38.36 -7.54 -21.00
CA ASN A 298 38.98 -8.87 -21.20
C ASN A 298 38.75 -9.51 -22.59
N GLY A 299 38.54 -8.71 -23.64
CA GLY A 299 38.24 -9.20 -24.99
C GLY A 299 36.77 -9.55 -25.22
N GLU A 300 35.92 -9.50 -24.18
CA GLU A 300 34.47 -9.57 -24.31
C GLU A 300 33.89 -8.17 -24.57
N THR A 301 32.94 -8.08 -25.49
CA THR A 301 32.16 -6.87 -25.74
C THR A 301 30.69 -7.19 -25.48
N LEU A 302 30.08 -6.45 -24.56
CA LEU A 302 28.64 -6.54 -24.30
C LEU A 302 27.98 -5.20 -24.59
N GLU A 303 26.83 -5.26 -25.26
CA GLU A 303 25.99 -4.09 -25.55
C GLU A 303 24.61 -4.27 -24.94
N ARG A 304 24.12 -3.25 -24.23
CA ARG A 304 22.78 -3.27 -23.65
C ARG A 304 22.18 -1.87 -23.57
N TRP A 305 20.85 -1.79 -23.66
CA TRP A 305 20.11 -0.56 -23.37
C TRP A 305 19.93 -0.34 -21.86
N ALA A 306 20.07 0.91 -21.43
CA ALA A 306 19.85 1.35 -20.06
C ALA A 306 18.84 2.52 -20.06
N PRO A 307 17.62 2.34 -19.53
CA PRO A 307 16.64 3.42 -19.42
C PRO A 307 17.02 4.47 -18.38
N ALA A 308 16.53 5.69 -18.53
CA ALA A 308 16.68 6.76 -17.55
C ALA A 308 15.98 6.38 -16.22
N GLY A 309 16.68 6.59 -15.10
CA GLY A 309 16.24 6.19 -13.77
C GLY A 309 16.56 4.76 -13.37
N TRP A 310 17.17 3.96 -14.27
CA TRP A 310 17.48 2.55 -14.01
C TRP A 310 18.98 2.33 -13.76
N GLN A 311 19.27 1.33 -12.93
CA GLN A 311 20.60 0.76 -12.75
C GLN A 311 20.60 -0.67 -13.32
N ILE A 312 21.45 -0.93 -14.31
CA ILE A 312 21.60 -2.24 -14.95
C ILE A 312 22.93 -2.89 -14.55
N ALA A 313 22.91 -4.21 -14.39
CA ALA A 313 24.11 -5.03 -14.20
C ALA A 313 24.62 -5.54 -15.57
N ILE A 314 25.91 -5.34 -15.84
CA ILE A 314 26.58 -5.81 -17.05
C ILE A 314 27.50 -6.97 -16.62
N PRO A 315 27.08 -8.24 -16.85
CA PRO A 315 27.86 -9.41 -16.49
C PRO A 315 28.95 -9.61 -17.55
N ILE A 316 30.15 -9.09 -17.30
CA ILE A 316 31.33 -9.43 -18.11
C ILE A 316 32.17 -10.38 -17.28
N GLY A 317 32.58 -11.50 -17.88
CA GLY A 317 33.37 -12.52 -17.20
C GLY A 317 34.71 -11.94 -16.76
N GLN A 318 34.96 -11.88 -15.44
CA GLN A 318 36.33 -11.78 -14.97
C GLN A 318 36.98 -13.16 -15.07
N ARG A 319 38.16 -13.21 -15.69
CA ARG A 319 38.97 -14.42 -15.79
C ARG A 319 39.23 -14.96 -14.39
N THR A 320 38.70 -16.14 -14.09
CA THR A 320 38.97 -16.90 -12.86
C THR A 320 40.32 -17.62 -12.99
N ASP A 321 41.41 -16.88 -13.13
CA ASP A 321 42.76 -17.46 -13.13
C ASP A 321 43.35 -17.64 -11.72
N SER A 322 42.57 -17.39 -10.67
CA SER A 322 42.96 -17.63 -9.28
C SER A 322 41.94 -18.53 -8.55
N PRO A 323 42.30 -19.79 -8.21
CA PRO A 323 41.45 -20.64 -7.39
C PRO A 323 41.38 -20.05 -5.97
N GLY A 324 40.25 -19.45 -5.62
CA GLY A 324 39.95 -19.01 -4.26
C GLY A 324 39.42 -17.58 -4.07
N ARG A 325 39.11 -16.81 -5.13
CA ARG A 325 38.56 -15.46 -4.98
C ARG A 325 37.17 -15.32 -5.62
N THR A 326 36.18 -15.26 -4.73
CA THR A 326 34.85 -14.62 -4.78
C THR A 326 34.25 -14.25 -6.14
N SER A 327 33.00 -14.70 -6.34
CA SER A 327 32.03 -14.35 -7.39
C SER A 327 32.27 -13.01 -8.10
N PRO A 328 32.24 -12.95 -9.45
CA PRO A 328 32.51 -11.71 -10.19
C PRO A 328 31.48 -10.64 -9.81
N SER A 329 31.93 -9.50 -9.31
CA SER A 329 31.07 -8.33 -9.12
C SER A 329 30.74 -7.76 -10.51
N PRO A 330 29.46 -7.77 -10.95
CA PRO A 330 29.09 -7.23 -12.24
C PRO A 330 29.43 -5.74 -12.33
N THR A 331 29.74 -5.25 -13.54
CA THR A 331 29.86 -3.81 -13.74
C THR A 331 28.48 -3.20 -13.70
N MET A 332 28.23 -2.31 -12.74
CA MET A 332 26.96 -1.63 -12.60
C MET A 332 26.96 -0.34 -13.41
N PHE A 333 25.94 -0.13 -14.23
CA PHE A 333 25.73 1.10 -14.99
C PHE A 333 24.40 1.73 -14.60
N ALA A 334 24.39 3.02 -14.30
CA ALA A 334 23.17 3.77 -14.03
C ALA A 334 23.10 5.01 -14.94
N TYR A 335 21.92 5.23 -15.52
CA TYR A 335 21.63 6.43 -16.31
C TYR A 335 20.39 7.10 -15.71
N GLY A 336 20.45 8.40 -15.45
CA GLY A 336 19.34 9.11 -14.84
C GLY A 336 19.71 10.51 -14.38
N TRP A 337 18.84 11.08 -13.55
CA TRP A 337 19.00 12.44 -13.06
C TRP A 337 20.11 12.56 -12.02
N LYS A 338 20.82 13.69 -12.03
CA LYS A 338 21.80 14.04 -11.00
C LYS A 338 21.10 14.04 -9.63
N THR A 339 21.52 13.15 -8.74
CA THR A 339 21.09 13.17 -7.34
C THR A 339 21.74 14.36 -6.65
N VAL A 340 20.92 15.28 -6.13
CA VAL A 340 21.38 16.43 -5.35
C VAL A 340 20.98 16.21 -3.91
N SER A 341 21.95 16.17 -3.01
CA SER A 341 21.68 16.06 -1.57
C SER A 341 20.88 17.28 -1.09
N LEU A 342 19.88 17.04 -0.26
CA LEU A 342 19.19 18.11 0.44
C LEU A 342 20.18 18.79 1.41
N PRO A 343 20.23 20.13 1.46
CA PRO A 343 21.12 20.86 2.37
C PRO A 343 20.59 20.88 3.82
N ILE A 344 19.57 20.06 4.11
CA ILE A 344 18.97 19.86 5.42
C ILE A 344 18.82 18.35 5.69
N GLY A 345 19.17 17.92 6.89
CA GLY A 345 18.84 16.62 7.47
C GLY A 345 17.58 16.71 8.32
N LEU A 346 16.83 15.61 8.38
CA LEU A 346 15.64 15.47 9.21
C LEU A 346 15.78 14.25 10.13
N GLU A 347 15.38 14.43 11.38
CA GLU A 347 15.28 13.37 12.38
C GLU A 347 13.87 13.40 12.97
N LEU A 348 13.21 12.24 13.01
CA LEU A 348 11.92 12.09 13.68
C LEU A 348 12.17 11.93 15.18
N LEU A 349 11.67 12.86 15.99
CA LEU A 349 11.79 12.80 17.44
C LEU A 349 10.60 12.10 18.08
N ASP A 350 9.39 12.34 17.56
CA ASP A 350 8.16 11.78 18.08
C ASP A 350 7.08 11.72 16.99
N PHE A 351 6.17 10.76 17.13
CA PHE A 351 5.05 10.58 16.22
C PHE A 351 3.79 10.19 16.97
N GLU A 352 2.75 11.01 16.83
CA GLU A 352 1.47 10.85 17.52
C GLU A 352 0.36 10.49 16.53
N VAL A 353 -0.44 9.46 16.84
CA VAL A 353 -1.66 9.10 16.12
C VAL A 353 -2.87 9.30 17.02
N LYS A 354 -3.69 10.31 16.71
CA LYS A 354 -5.01 10.48 17.31
C LYS A 354 -5.96 9.50 16.62
N ARG A 355 -6.68 8.67 17.38
CA ARG A 355 -7.66 7.69 16.85
C ARG A 355 -9.10 8.21 17.01
N ASN A 356 -9.99 7.72 16.16
CA ASN A 356 -11.42 7.93 16.28
C ASN A 356 -11.93 7.20 17.53
N GLU A 357 -12.86 7.82 18.23
CA GLU A 357 -13.40 7.22 19.44
C GLU A 357 -14.29 6.03 19.09
N GLY A 358 -14.07 4.89 19.76
CA GLY A 358 -14.75 3.63 19.45
C GLY A 358 -14.16 2.86 18.26
N SER A 359 -13.05 3.32 17.69
CA SER A 359 -12.39 2.67 16.56
C SER A 359 -10.87 2.72 16.68
N ASN A 360 -10.18 1.86 15.95
CA ASN A 360 -8.73 1.97 15.76
C ASN A 360 -8.34 2.85 14.56
N SER A 361 -9.32 3.37 13.82
CA SER A 361 -9.12 4.24 12.67
C SER A 361 -8.47 5.58 13.08
N PRO A 362 -7.43 6.05 12.37
CA PRO A 362 -6.75 7.30 12.71
C PRO A 362 -7.62 8.53 12.38
N ALA A 363 -7.81 9.41 13.37
CA ALA A 363 -8.45 10.72 13.27
C ALA A 363 -7.45 11.82 12.84
N GLY A 364 -6.16 11.62 13.10
CA GLY A 364 -5.11 12.54 12.70
C GLY A 364 -3.74 12.06 13.15
N PHE A 365 -2.69 12.52 12.46
CA PHE A 365 -1.32 12.15 12.76
C PHE A 365 -0.41 13.39 12.74
N LYS A 366 0.56 13.41 13.64
CA LYS A 366 1.46 14.54 13.90
C LYS A 366 2.88 14.02 14.07
N SER A 367 3.84 14.62 13.37
CA SER A 367 5.26 14.34 13.54
C SER A 367 5.96 15.51 14.19
N THR A 368 6.84 15.23 15.15
CA THR A 368 7.80 16.19 15.69
C THR A 368 9.17 15.88 15.12
N LEU A 369 9.76 16.86 14.45
CA LEU A 369 10.98 16.72 13.65
C LEU A 369 12.07 17.65 14.18
N ARG A 370 13.31 17.17 14.15
CA ARG A 370 14.51 17.99 14.21
C ARG A 370 15.08 18.18 12.80
N VAL A 371 15.26 19.42 12.41
CA VAL A 371 16.00 19.81 11.20
C VAL A 371 17.44 20.11 11.59
N VAL A 372 18.41 19.65 10.80
CA VAL A 372 19.84 19.94 10.95
C VAL A 372 20.39 20.45 9.62
N THR A 373 21.08 21.58 9.58
CA THR A 373 21.75 22.06 8.36
C THR A 373 23.18 21.52 8.27
N ALA A 374 23.77 21.58 7.06
CA ALA A 374 25.19 21.24 6.88
C ALA A 374 26.13 22.11 7.75
N ASP A 375 25.70 23.33 8.08
CA ASP A 375 26.43 24.28 8.93
C ASP A 375 26.21 24.04 10.44
N GLY A 376 25.42 23.02 10.80
CA GLY A 376 25.15 22.62 12.19
C GLY A 376 23.99 23.35 12.86
N GLU A 377 23.22 24.18 12.15
CA GLU A 377 22.03 24.81 12.71
C GLU A 377 20.94 23.76 12.94
N THR A 378 20.31 23.79 14.11
CA THR A 378 19.23 22.86 14.45
C THR A 378 17.94 23.58 14.80
N ALA A 379 16.79 23.04 14.35
CA ALA A 379 15.48 23.52 14.76
C ALA A 379 14.54 22.34 15.02
N ILE A 380 13.69 22.46 16.04
CA ILE A 380 12.65 21.46 16.35
C ILE A 380 11.29 22.07 16.03
N GLY A 381 10.46 21.32 15.32
CA GLY A 381 9.11 21.74 14.97
C GLY A 381 8.18 20.55 14.77
N SER A 382 6.89 20.83 14.67
CA SER A 382 5.88 19.79 14.42
C SER A 382 5.12 20.06 13.13
N CYS A 383 4.79 19.01 12.40
CA CYS A 383 3.91 19.06 11.24
C CYS A 383 2.72 18.11 11.40
N TRP A 384 1.53 18.55 11.00
CA TRP A 384 0.28 17.78 11.02
C TRP A 384 -0.66 18.27 9.93
N MET A 385 -1.88 17.72 9.88
CA MET A 385 -2.90 18.07 8.88
C MET A 385 -3.02 19.59 8.67
N ASN A 386 -2.74 20.04 7.44
CA ASN A 386 -2.78 21.44 7.01
C ASN A 386 -1.87 22.42 7.78
N ASN A 387 -0.92 21.91 8.57
CA ASN A 387 -0.02 22.72 9.38
C ASN A 387 1.43 22.29 9.14
N PRO A 388 2.10 22.90 8.15
CA PRO A 388 3.48 22.57 7.82
C PRO A 388 4.47 23.19 8.80
N PHE A 389 5.55 22.47 9.10
CA PHE A 389 6.71 23.04 9.78
C PHE A 389 7.56 23.83 8.78
N SER A 390 7.89 25.09 9.10
CA SER A 390 8.65 25.98 8.22
C SER A 390 10.06 26.23 8.75
N PHE A 391 11.07 25.96 7.93
CA PHE A 391 12.48 26.20 8.27
C PHE A 391 13.27 26.74 7.06
N PRO A 392 14.10 27.79 7.19
CA PRO A 392 14.22 28.67 8.35
C PRO A 392 12.95 29.50 8.56
N GLY A 393 12.62 29.83 9.81
CA GLY A 393 11.38 30.53 10.18
C GLY A 393 11.36 32.04 9.88
N ASN A 394 12.42 32.60 9.27
CA ASN A 394 12.51 34.03 9.00
C ASN A 394 11.45 34.47 7.98
N TRP A 395 10.64 35.46 8.35
CA TRP A 395 9.51 35.93 7.53
C TRP A 395 9.92 36.29 6.08
N TRP A 396 11.06 36.97 5.88
CA TRP A 396 11.54 37.36 4.55
C TRP A 396 11.88 36.16 3.65
N ARG A 397 12.36 35.04 4.23
CA ARG A 397 12.61 33.79 3.49
C ARG A 397 11.32 33.13 3.04
N THR A 398 10.26 33.26 3.82
CA THR A 398 8.94 32.76 3.46
C THR A 398 8.37 33.53 2.28
N TRP A 399 8.51 34.86 2.25
CA TRP A 399 8.06 35.69 1.13
C TRP A 399 8.88 35.48 -0.15
N THR A 400 10.18 35.23 -0.02
CA THR A 400 11.07 34.91 -1.14
C THR A 400 11.02 33.43 -1.55
N GLY A 401 10.30 32.58 -0.82
CA GLY A 401 10.17 31.17 -1.16
C GLY A 401 11.42 30.32 -0.87
N LEU A 402 12.35 30.85 -0.07
CA LEU A 402 13.59 30.18 0.35
C LEU A 402 13.40 29.30 1.59
N THR A 403 12.21 29.29 2.17
CA THR A 403 11.83 28.44 3.31
C THR A 403 11.43 27.05 2.84
N TYR A 404 11.93 26.02 3.51
CA TYR A 404 11.43 24.66 3.41
C TYR A 404 10.14 24.55 4.22
N LYS A 405 9.05 24.15 3.55
CA LYS A 405 7.79 23.78 4.18
C LYS A 405 7.71 22.27 4.24
N ILE A 406 7.70 21.73 5.44
CA ILE A 406 7.68 20.31 5.73
C ILE A 406 6.26 19.94 6.16
N SER A 407 5.55 19.25 5.29
CA SER A 407 4.17 18.81 5.50
C SER A 407 4.14 17.33 5.86
N GLN A 408 3.23 16.96 6.74
CA GLN A 408 2.94 15.56 7.02
C GLN A 408 2.28 14.92 5.79
N ALA A 409 2.83 13.82 5.27
CA ALA A 409 2.36 13.20 4.02
C ALA A 409 1.77 11.80 4.24
N SER A 410 2.42 10.94 5.02
CA SER A 410 1.95 9.59 5.34
C SER A 410 2.64 9.08 6.61
N TRP A 411 2.27 7.90 7.08
CA TRP A 411 2.90 7.24 8.22
C TRP A 411 2.84 5.71 8.07
N ASN A 412 3.66 4.99 8.82
CA ASN A 412 3.64 3.52 8.81
C ASN A 412 2.74 2.98 9.93
N PRO A 413 1.60 2.31 9.61
CA PRO A 413 0.69 1.71 10.59
C PRO A 413 1.34 0.70 11.54
N GLU A 414 2.37 0.02 11.06
CA GLU A 414 3.05 -1.07 11.77
C GLU A 414 4.24 -0.57 12.60
N ASN A 415 4.72 0.64 12.33
CA ASN A 415 5.88 1.22 13.01
C ASN A 415 5.72 2.72 13.25
N LEU A 416 5.34 3.10 14.47
CA LEU A 416 5.19 4.49 14.88
C LEU A 416 6.52 5.26 14.93
N ASN A 417 7.67 4.59 14.87
CA ASN A 417 8.97 5.25 14.74
C ASN A 417 9.29 5.67 13.29
N GLN A 418 8.34 5.52 12.37
CA GLN A 418 8.49 5.89 10.97
C GLN A 418 7.34 6.78 10.50
N SER A 419 7.71 7.93 9.94
CA SER A 419 6.78 8.90 9.36
C SER A 419 7.28 9.33 7.98
N THR A 420 6.35 9.67 7.09
CA THR A 420 6.65 10.20 5.76
C THR A 420 6.23 11.66 5.70
N VAL A 421 7.18 12.52 5.34
CA VAL A 421 6.97 13.96 5.21
C VAL A 421 7.33 14.44 3.81
N GLN A 422 6.59 15.44 3.34
CA GLN A 422 6.85 16.09 2.05
C GLN A 422 7.52 17.43 2.30
N ILE A 423 8.60 17.71 1.57
CA ILE A 423 9.35 18.95 1.66
C ILE A 423 9.09 19.77 0.40
N LEU A 424 8.59 20.99 0.57
CA LEU A 424 8.39 21.96 -0.50
C LEU A 424 9.34 23.14 -0.32
N ARG A 425 10.07 23.49 -1.39
CA ARG A 425 10.82 24.74 -1.51
C ARG A 425 10.47 25.39 -2.85
N ASP A 426 9.99 26.63 -2.82
CA ASP A 426 9.46 27.31 -4.00
C ASP A 426 10.05 28.72 -4.13
N PRO A 427 11.26 28.89 -4.70
CA PRO A 427 11.89 30.20 -4.85
C PRO A 427 11.11 31.16 -5.78
N GLY A 428 10.14 30.65 -6.55
CA GLY A 428 9.25 31.45 -7.40
C GLY A 428 8.04 32.03 -6.66
N TRP A 429 7.92 31.79 -5.35
CA TRP A 429 6.75 32.17 -4.54
C TRP A 429 6.41 33.66 -4.66
N LEU A 430 7.41 34.54 -4.57
CA LEU A 430 7.21 35.99 -4.68
C LEU A 430 6.59 36.40 -6.02
N LEU A 431 7.07 35.81 -7.13
CA LEU A 431 6.59 36.14 -8.47
C LEU A 431 5.12 35.76 -8.64
N LYS A 432 4.69 34.65 -8.04
CA LYS A 432 3.28 34.22 -8.03
C LYS A 432 2.39 35.25 -7.31
N TRP A 433 2.85 35.77 -6.16
CA TRP A 433 2.12 36.83 -5.43
C TRP A 433 2.04 38.14 -6.22
N ILE A 434 3.14 38.56 -6.86
CA ILE A 434 3.14 39.75 -7.72
C ILE A 434 2.14 39.58 -8.87
N GLY A 435 2.14 38.43 -9.54
CA GLY A 435 1.19 38.13 -10.61
C GLY A 435 -0.26 38.17 -10.12
N SER A 436 -0.55 37.54 -8.98
CA SER A 436 -1.89 37.56 -8.36
C SER A 436 -2.33 38.97 -8.00
N LEU A 437 -1.43 39.78 -7.44
CA LEU A 437 -1.70 41.19 -7.12
C LEU A 437 -2.02 42.01 -8.38
N LEU A 438 -1.28 41.80 -9.48
CA LEU A 438 -1.56 42.47 -10.75
C LEU A 438 -2.94 42.12 -11.32
N VAL A 439 -3.38 40.88 -11.18
CA VAL A 439 -4.75 40.47 -11.56
C VAL A 439 -5.79 41.19 -10.70
N VAL A 440 -5.61 41.24 -9.38
CA VAL A 440 -6.53 41.96 -8.47
C VAL A 440 -6.57 43.45 -8.81
N ILE A 441 -5.43 44.08 -9.08
CA ILE A 441 -5.34 45.48 -9.50
C ILE A 441 -6.06 45.69 -10.83
N GLY A 442 -5.86 44.81 -11.82
CA GLY A 442 -6.54 44.89 -13.11
C GLY A 442 -8.07 44.83 -12.98
N VAL A 443 -8.58 43.90 -12.15
CA VAL A 443 -10.02 43.80 -11.85
C VAL A 443 -10.50 45.07 -11.12
N PHE A 444 -9.77 45.53 -10.11
CA PHE A 444 -10.11 46.76 -9.39
C PHE A 444 -10.18 47.96 -10.33
N MET A 445 -9.22 48.12 -11.24
CA MET A 445 -9.21 49.17 -12.25
C MET A 445 -10.40 49.08 -13.20
N MET A 446 -10.77 47.87 -13.63
CA MET A 446 -11.93 47.66 -14.50
C MET A 446 -13.24 48.11 -13.83
N PHE A 447 -13.44 47.81 -12.54
CA PHE A 447 -14.72 48.08 -11.87
C PHE A 447 -14.83 49.45 -11.19
N TYR A 448 -13.74 49.97 -10.63
CA TYR A 448 -13.78 51.18 -9.80
C TYR A 448 -13.18 52.41 -10.48
N LEU A 449 -12.36 52.23 -11.51
CA LEU A 449 -11.70 53.33 -12.24
C LEU A 449 -12.33 53.59 -13.64
N GLN A 450 -13.33 52.79 -14.07
CA GLN A 450 -14.09 53.07 -15.30
C GLN A 450 -15.49 53.66 -15.02
N PRO A 451 -15.61 54.99 -15.09
CA PRO A 451 -16.77 55.61 -15.74
C PRO A 451 -16.38 56.55 -16.90
N TYR A 452 -15.24 56.32 -17.58
CA TYR A 452 -14.74 57.24 -18.63
C TYR A 452 -14.27 56.59 -19.94
N ARG A 453 -14.94 55.52 -20.39
CA ARG A 453 -15.01 55.23 -21.84
C ARG A 453 -16.44 55.51 -22.29
N LYS A 454 -16.69 56.77 -22.66
CA LYS A 454 -17.92 57.16 -23.35
C LYS A 454 -18.08 56.24 -24.56
N GLN A 455 -19.22 55.56 -24.61
CA GLN A 455 -19.69 54.84 -25.78
C GLN A 455 -19.69 55.81 -26.96
N THR A 456 -18.86 55.56 -27.96
CA THR A 456 -19.19 56.02 -29.31
C THR A 456 -20.38 55.17 -29.74
N GLU A 457 -21.47 55.85 -30.04
CA GLU A 457 -22.78 55.31 -30.36
C GLU A 457 -22.74 54.27 -31.48
N GLY A 458 -23.69 53.34 -31.42
CA GLY A 458 -23.77 52.17 -32.28
C GLY A 458 -24.27 52.46 -33.69
N GLU A 459 -23.70 51.73 -34.65
CA GLU A 459 -24.41 51.30 -35.84
C GLU A 459 -24.78 49.82 -35.69
N PRO A 460 -26.05 49.44 -35.86
CA PRO A 460 -26.47 48.05 -35.78
C PRO A 460 -26.00 47.27 -37.01
N ILE A 461 -25.44 46.08 -36.75
CA ILE A 461 -25.00 45.12 -37.77
C ILE A 461 -26.24 44.48 -38.39
N THR A 462 -26.71 44.97 -39.54
CA THR A 462 -27.75 44.29 -40.32
C THR A 462 -27.10 43.30 -41.30
N PRO A 463 -27.47 42.00 -41.31
CA PRO A 463 -26.94 41.03 -42.26
C PRO A 463 -27.59 41.22 -43.64
N SER A 464 -26.78 41.44 -44.68
CA SER A 464 -27.24 41.51 -46.07
C SER A 464 -27.36 40.11 -46.69
N LEU A 465 -28.55 39.80 -47.22
CA LEU A 465 -28.90 38.59 -47.96
C LEU A 465 -28.41 38.66 -49.43
N PRO A 466 -28.28 37.50 -50.13
CA PRO A 466 -27.30 37.28 -51.20
C PRO A 466 -27.70 37.83 -52.57
N LYS A 467 -26.71 38.38 -53.30
CA LYS A 467 -26.89 38.90 -54.66
C LYS A 467 -26.94 37.75 -55.68
N GLN A 468 -28.09 37.62 -56.34
CA GLN A 468 -28.33 36.68 -57.44
C GLN A 468 -27.39 36.92 -58.63
N ARG A 469 -26.98 35.79 -59.24
CA ARG A 469 -26.30 35.69 -60.54
C ARG A 469 -27.22 36.16 -61.67
N THR A 470 -26.75 37.11 -62.48
CA THR A 470 -27.20 37.26 -63.87
C THR A 470 -26.02 36.98 -64.81
N LYS A 471 -26.29 36.16 -65.81
CA LYS A 471 -25.37 35.54 -66.78
C LYS A 471 -25.23 36.43 -68.03
N MET A 472 -24.15 36.18 -68.79
CA MET A 472 -23.94 36.47 -70.23
C MET A 472 -23.62 37.94 -70.59
N THR A 473 -22.64 38.29 -71.44
CA THR A 473 -22.17 37.59 -72.67
C THR A 473 -20.77 38.06 -73.12
N ARG A 474 -19.92 37.09 -73.46
CA ARG A 474 -18.99 36.98 -74.62
C ARG A 474 -18.16 38.18 -75.13
N GLY A 475 -16.84 37.95 -75.19
CA GLY A 475 -15.91 38.59 -76.12
C GLY A 475 -14.50 38.03 -75.91
N GLU A 476 -14.10 37.05 -76.73
CA GLU A 476 -12.68 36.71 -77.01
C GLU A 476 -11.89 38.00 -77.34
N ALA A 477 -10.60 38.14 -77.03
CA ALA A 477 -9.57 37.40 -77.74
C ALA A 477 -8.16 37.69 -77.18
N VAL A 478 -7.36 36.61 -77.17
CA VAL A 478 -5.94 36.54 -77.55
C VAL A 478 -4.90 37.05 -76.53
N ALA A 479 -4.14 36.06 -76.09
CA ALA A 479 -2.86 36.15 -75.42
C ALA A 479 -1.78 36.73 -76.34
N GLU A 480 -0.84 37.49 -75.78
CA GLU A 480 0.52 37.38 -76.25
C GLU A 480 1.52 37.57 -75.11
N ILE A 481 2.42 36.60 -75.05
CA ILE A 481 3.57 36.50 -74.17
C ILE A 481 4.64 37.43 -74.73
N THR A 482 5.23 38.28 -73.91
CA THR A 482 6.68 38.50 -74.01
C THR A 482 7.26 38.85 -72.64
N ARG A 483 8.34 38.14 -72.34
CA ARG A 483 9.29 38.18 -71.22
C ARG A 483 9.30 39.37 -70.28
#